data_AF-A0A1H2YI81-F1
#
_entry.id   AF-A0A1H2YI81-F1
#
_cell.length_a   1.000
_cell.length_b   1.000
_cell.length_c   1.000
_cell.angle_alpha   90.00
_cell.angle_beta   90.00
_cell.angle_gamma   90.00
#
_symmetry.space_group_name_H-M   'P 1'
#
loop_
_entity.id
_entity.type
_entity.pdbx_description
1 polymer ?
#
loop_
_entity_poly.entity_id
_entity_poly.type
_entity_poly.pdbx_seq_one_letter_code
_entity_poly.pdbx_strand_id
1 'polypeptide(L)'
;MKLAFEGAVEPIDFSVVNTDGIDGALYADEWIAVFTFATVIGWNTDTVEKAPSNWAEFWDVENFPGARALYNSAQSMLEIALMADGVAPADLYPLDVDRAFEKLEEIKPEVVT
;
A
#
# COMPACT_ATOMS: atom_id res chain seq x y z
N MET A 1 -13.09 -6.62 5.23
CA MET A 1 -13.25 -8.01 4.75
C MET A 1 -12.95 -9.07 5.81
N LYS A 2 -11.81 -9.02 6.53
CA LYS A 2 -11.49 -9.96 7.63
C LYS A 2 -12.65 -10.18 8.63
N LEU A 3 -13.25 -9.09 9.12
CA LEU A 3 -14.36 -9.17 10.08
C LEU A 3 -15.61 -9.88 9.52
N ALA A 4 -15.86 -9.80 8.21
CA ALA A 4 -16.93 -10.55 7.55
C ALA A 4 -16.66 -12.06 7.57
N PHE A 5 -15.42 -12.46 7.26
CA PHE A 5 -15.00 -13.86 7.38
C PHE A 5 -15.04 -14.39 8.82
N GLU A 6 -14.86 -13.51 9.80
CA GLU A 6 -14.96 -13.83 11.22
C GLU A 6 -16.41 -13.82 11.75
N GLY A 7 -17.40 -13.49 10.91
CA GLY A 7 -18.81 -13.40 11.31
C GLY A 7 -19.11 -12.27 12.30
N ALA A 8 -18.26 -11.24 12.33
CA ALA A 8 -18.34 -10.12 13.26
C ALA A 8 -19.11 -8.91 12.71
N VAL A 9 -19.74 -9.05 11.54
CA VAL A 9 -20.57 -8.02 10.89
C VAL A 9 -21.87 -8.64 10.38
N GLU A 10 -22.96 -7.87 10.46
CA GLU A 10 -24.26 -8.30 9.95
C GLU A 10 -24.37 -8.06 8.43
N PRO A 11 -25.18 -8.85 7.70
CA PRO A 11 -25.48 -8.60 6.30
C PRO A 11 -26.16 -7.26 6.08
N ILE A 12 -25.86 -6.64 4.94
CA ILE A 12 -26.49 -5.41 4.47
C ILE A 12 -27.87 -5.74 3.90
N ASP A 13 -28.88 -4.98 4.29
CA ASP A 13 -30.19 -5.04 3.68
C ASP A 13 -30.21 -4.29 2.34
N PHE A 14 -29.92 -5.00 1.25
CA PHE A 14 -29.96 -4.46 -0.10
C PHE A 14 -31.38 -4.14 -0.60
N SER A 15 -32.44 -4.39 0.17
CA SER A 15 -33.78 -3.87 -0.17
C SER A 15 -33.89 -2.35 0.05
N VAL A 16 -33.02 -1.78 0.90
CA VAL A 16 -32.98 -0.34 1.19
C VAL A 16 -31.69 0.34 0.74
N VAL A 17 -30.68 -0.43 0.29
CA VAL A 17 -29.38 0.07 -0.20
C VAL A 17 -29.26 -0.16 -1.70
N ASN A 18 -29.00 0.91 -2.47
CA ASN A 18 -28.77 0.83 -3.92
C ASN A 18 -27.27 0.79 -4.25
N THR A 19 -26.85 -0.16 -5.08
CA THR A 19 -25.48 -0.34 -5.58
C THR A 19 -25.30 0.06 -7.05
N ASP A 20 -26.29 0.71 -7.65
CA ASP A 20 -26.22 1.20 -9.04
C ASP A 20 -24.99 2.10 -9.22
N GLY A 21 -24.16 1.75 -10.20
CA GLY A 21 -22.92 2.46 -10.49
C GLY A 21 -21.72 2.06 -9.62
N ILE A 22 -21.86 1.10 -8.71
CA ILE A 22 -20.76 0.50 -7.96
C ILE A 22 -20.33 -0.79 -8.67
N ASP A 23 -19.02 -0.93 -8.92
CA ASP A 23 -18.45 -2.17 -9.46
C ASP A 23 -18.76 -3.35 -8.52
N GLY A 24 -19.17 -4.49 -9.08
CA GLY A 24 -19.47 -5.71 -8.32
C GLY A 24 -18.29 -6.24 -7.49
N ALA A 25 -17.07 -5.86 -7.83
CA ALA A 25 -15.88 -6.17 -7.04
C ALA A 25 -15.74 -5.32 -5.75
N LEU A 26 -16.57 -4.28 -5.59
CA LEU A 26 -16.47 -3.29 -4.52
C LEU A 26 -17.58 -3.44 -3.45
N TYR A 27 -18.30 -4.55 -3.43
CA TYR A 27 -19.21 -4.91 -2.35
C TYR A 27 -19.41 -6.42 -2.25
N ALA A 28 -19.91 -6.86 -1.09
CA ALA A 28 -20.47 -8.19 -0.86
C ALA A 28 -21.62 -8.08 0.14
N ASP A 29 -22.16 -9.21 0.58
CA ASP A 29 -23.31 -9.27 1.47
C ASP A 29 -23.13 -8.45 2.76
N GLU A 30 -21.91 -8.35 3.31
CA GLU A 30 -21.64 -7.67 4.58
C GLU A 30 -20.86 -6.34 4.46
N TRP A 31 -20.48 -5.90 3.26
CA TRP A 31 -19.67 -4.68 3.10
C TRP A 31 -19.85 -3.99 1.75
N ILE A 32 -19.73 -2.67 1.73
CA ILE A 32 -19.67 -1.83 0.52
C ILE A 32 -18.48 -0.88 0.63
N ALA A 33 -17.68 -0.75 -0.41
CA ALA A 33 -16.60 0.22 -0.46
C ALA A 33 -17.13 1.65 -0.56
N VAL A 34 -16.69 2.53 0.34
CA VAL A 34 -17.15 3.93 0.41
C VAL A 34 -16.15 4.89 -0.23
N PHE A 35 -14.86 4.55 -0.24
CA PHE A 35 -13.81 5.31 -0.90
C PHE A 35 -12.67 4.39 -1.34
N THR A 36 -11.98 4.80 -2.39
CA THR A 36 -10.70 4.21 -2.83
C THR A 36 -9.59 5.20 -2.53
N PHE A 37 -8.44 4.72 -2.10
CA PHE A 37 -7.25 5.55 -1.87
C PHE A 37 -6.01 4.88 -2.46
N ALA A 38 -4.95 5.66 -2.63
CA ALA A 38 -3.67 5.16 -3.09
C ALA A 38 -2.59 5.51 -2.06
N THR A 39 -1.67 4.57 -1.84
CA THR A 39 -0.40 4.85 -1.19
C THR A 39 0.58 5.29 -2.27
N VAL A 40 1.07 6.52 -2.16
CA VAL A 40 1.94 7.15 -3.18
C VAL A 40 3.17 7.76 -2.52
N ILE A 41 4.19 8.03 -3.33
CA ILE A 41 5.35 8.82 -2.91
C ILE A 41 4.93 10.29 -2.82
N GLY A 42 5.12 10.88 -1.64
CA GLY A 42 5.03 12.33 -1.42
C GLY A 42 6.38 12.87 -0.96
N TRP A 43 6.68 14.13 -1.29
CA TRP A 43 7.92 14.78 -0.91
C TRP A 43 7.72 16.25 -0.53
N ASN A 44 8.69 16.81 0.17
CA ASN A 44 8.73 18.24 0.47
C ASN A 44 9.30 19.02 -0.72
N THR A 45 8.47 19.84 -1.36
CA THR A 45 8.85 20.63 -2.54
C THR A 45 9.87 21.73 -2.27
N ASP A 46 10.06 22.12 -1.01
CA ASP A 46 11.01 23.16 -0.62
C ASP A 46 12.43 22.59 -0.45
N THR A 47 12.56 21.29 -0.19
CA THR A 47 13.86 20.66 0.12
C THR A 47 14.27 19.55 -0.83
N VAL A 48 13.35 19.01 -1.64
CA VAL A 48 13.63 17.92 -2.58
C VAL A 48 13.55 18.46 -4.01
N GLU A 49 14.72 18.66 -4.62
CA GLU A 49 14.83 19.13 -6.01
C GLU A 49 14.52 18.03 -7.04
N LYS A 50 14.99 16.81 -6.76
CA LYS A 50 14.75 15.62 -7.59
C LYS A 50 14.01 14.59 -6.75
N ALA A 51 12.71 14.43 -7.00
CA ALA A 51 11.89 13.47 -6.31
C ALA A 51 11.93 12.09 -6.99
N PRO A 52 11.88 10.98 -6.21
CA PRO A 52 11.74 9.66 -6.78
C PRO A 52 10.37 9.49 -7.43
N SER A 53 10.36 8.87 -8.60
CA SER A 53 9.17 8.63 -9.44
C SER A 53 8.58 7.22 -9.27
N ASN A 54 9.34 6.33 -8.62
CA ASN A 54 8.99 4.94 -8.38
C ASN A 54 9.64 4.43 -7.09
N TRP A 55 9.24 3.23 -6.64
CA TRP A 55 9.71 2.67 -5.37
C TRP A 55 11.18 2.28 -5.37
N ALA A 56 11.77 1.92 -6.51
CA ALA A 56 13.21 1.66 -6.59
C ALA A 56 14.02 2.94 -6.36
N GLU A 57 13.62 4.05 -6.97
CA GLU A 57 14.22 5.38 -6.73
C GLU A 57 13.99 5.86 -5.29
N PHE A 58 12.88 5.50 -4.65
CA PHE A 58 12.65 5.81 -3.24
C PHE A 58 13.70 5.15 -2.32
N TRP A 59 14.16 3.95 -2.67
CA TRP A 59 15.23 3.21 -1.97
C TRP A 59 16.64 3.69 -2.33
N ASP A 60 16.82 4.32 -3.49
CA ASP A 60 18.12 4.82 -3.96
C ASP A 60 18.52 6.13 -3.26
N VAL A 61 19.04 6.01 -2.04
CA VAL A 61 19.42 7.16 -1.21
C VAL A 61 20.67 7.89 -1.72
N GLU A 62 21.48 7.24 -2.57
CA GLU A 62 22.66 7.86 -3.20
C GLU A 62 22.24 8.88 -4.25
N ASN A 63 21.29 8.53 -5.14
CA ASN A 63 20.83 9.42 -6.20
C ASN A 63 19.64 10.30 -5.80
N PHE A 64 18.94 9.95 -4.73
CA PHE A 64 17.82 10.69 -4.17
C PHE A 64 18.04 10.90 -2.66
N PRO A 65 18.97 11.77 -2.24
CA PRO A 65 19.28 11.96 -0.82
C PRO A 65 18.12 12.59 -0.04
N GLY A 66 17.92 12.17 1.21
CA GLY A 66 16.89 12.71 2.10
C GLY A 66 16.41 11.71 3.15
N ALA A 67 15.81 12.20 4.23
CA ALA A 67 15.17 11.33 5.21
C ALA A 67 13.90 10.68 4.64
N ARG A 68 13.67 9.41 4.97
CA ARG A 68 12.46 8.67 4.59
C ARG A 68 11.46 8.61 5.74
N ALA A 69 10.20 8.47 5.38
CA ALA A 69 9.12 8.09 6.28
C ALA A 69 8.32 6.96 5.63
N LEU A 70 8.08 5.89 6.38
CA LEU A 70 7.27 4.75 5.97
C LEU A 70 6.22 4.47 7.03
N TYR A 71 5.11 3.85 6.64
CA TYR A 71 4.02 3.57 7.55
C TYR A 71 4.40 2.42 8.50
N ASN A 72 4.12 2.55 9.80
CA ASN A 72 4.39 1.51 10.79
C ASN A 72 3.30 0.42 10.79
N SER A 73 3.11 -0.22 9.64
CA SER A 73 2.18 -1.33 9.42
C SER A 73 2.65 -2.13 8.20
N ALA A 74 2.44 -3.45 8.22
CA ALA A 74 2.79 -4.30 7.07
C ALA A 74 1.92 -4.02 5.83
N GLN A 75 0.72 -3.44 6.02
CA GLN A 75 -0.21 -3.18 4.92
C GLN A 75 0.42 -2.23 3.90
N SER A 76 0.44 -2.65 2.63
CA SER A 76 1.09 -1.97 1.50
C SER A 76 2.62 -1.88 1.57
N MET A 77 3.24 -1.99 2.75
CA MET A 77 4.69 -1.81 2.91
C MET A 77 5.48 -3.00 2.35
N LEU A 78 4.96 -4.22 2.45
CA LEU A 78 5.62 -5.39 1.88
C LEU A 78 5.60 -5.34 0.35
N GLU A 79 4.47 -4.93 -0.24
CA GLU A 79 4.31 -4.73 -1.67
C GLU A 79 5.25 -3.64 -2.18
N ILE A 80 5.35 -2.51 -1.46
CA ILE A 80 6.26 -1.41 -1.81
C ILE A 80 7.72 -1.85 -1.75
N ALA A 81 8.10 -2.61 -0.73
CA ALA A 81 9.45 -3.14 -0.62
C ALA A 81 9.79 -4.08 -1.80
N LEU A 82 8.88 -4.98 -2.17
CA LEU A 82 9.06 -5.85 -3.33
C LEU A 82 9.11 -5.08 -4.66
N MET A 83 8.30 -4.04 -4.82
CA MET A 83 8.37 -3.16 -6.00
C MET A 83 9.67 -2.37 -6.05
N ALA A 84 10.20 -1.93 -4.89
CA ALA A 84 11.52 -1.32 -4.81
C ALA A 84 12.63 -2.31 -5.19
N ASP A 85 12.42 -3.60 -4.94
CA ASP A 85 13.29 -4.71 -5.35
C ASP A 85 12.99 -5.25 -6.77
N GLY A 86 12.23 -4.50 -7.57
CA GLY A 86 12.02 -4.75 -8.99
C GLY A 86 10.91 -5.75 -9.33
N VAL A 87 10.12 -6.21 -8.36
CA VAL A 87 8.94 -7.04 -8.64
C VAL A 87 7.86 -6.19 -9.31
N ALA A 88 7.34 -6.65 -10.44
CA ALA A 88 6.25 -5.94 -11.13
C ALA A 88 4.96 -6.04 -10.31
N PRO A 89 4.07 -5.01 -10.33
CA PRO A 89 2.81 -5.04 -9.58
C PRO A 89 1.93 -6.27 -9.86
N ALA A 90 1.98 -6.79 -11.08
CA ALA A 90 1.21 -7.97 -11.50
C ALA A 90 1.75 -9.29 -10.91
N ASP A 91 3.00 -9.33 -10.46
CA ASP A 91 3.71 -10.52 -9.99
C ASP A 91 3.90 -10.54 -8.46
N LEU A 92 3.26 -9.59 -7.74
CA LEU A 92 3.42 -9.45 -6.30
C LEU A 92 2.86 -10.62 -5.51
N TYR A 93 1.81 -11.29 -6.01
CA TYR A 93 1.06 -12.26 -5.23
C TYR A 93 1.28 -13.70 -5.74
N PRO A 94 1.51 -14.67 -4.84
CA PRO A 94 1.65 -14.53 -3.38
C PRO A 94 2.93 -13.79 -2.99
N LEU A 95 2.88 -13.02 -1.89
CA LEU A 95 4.01 -12.19 -1.46
C LEU A 95 5.19 -13.04 -0.98
N ASP A 96 6.39 -12.68 -1.44
CA ASP A 96 7.65 -13.14 -0.87
C ASP A 96 7.97 -12.30 0.38
N VAL A 97 7.47 -12.77 1.53
CA VAL A 97 7.51 -12.02 2.79
C VAL A 97 8.94 -11.85 3.31
N ASP A 98 9.78 -12.88 3.19
CA ASP A 98 11.17 -12.83 3.65
C ASP A 98 11.97 -11.80 2.84
N ARG A 99 11.84 -11.84 1.51
CA ARG A 99 12.45 -10.86 0.61
C ARG A 99 11.97 -9.43 0.90
N ALA A 100 10.69 -9.25 1.18
CA ALA A 100 10.14 -7.94 1.54
C ALA A 100 10.75 -7.39 2.84
N PHE A 101 10.90 -8.24 3.87
CA PHE A 101 11.53 -7.83 5.13
C PHE A 101 13.03 -7.54 4.98
N GLU A 102 13.77 -8.32 4.19
CA GLU A 102 15.17 -8.02 3.87
C GLU A 102 15.30 -6.64 3.24
N LYS A 103 14.40 -6.30 2.29
CA LYS A 103 14.40 -5.00 1.63
C LYS A 103 13.98 -3.85 2.55
N LEU A 104 13.09 -4.11 3.52
CA LEU A 104 12.74 -3.13 4.56
C LEU A 104 13.90 -2.87 5.54
N GLU A 105 14.70 -3.89 5.87
CA GLU A 105 15.87 -3.73 6.73
C GLU A 105 16.96 -2.88 6.06
N GLU A 106 17.08 -2.94 4.74
CA GLU A 106 18.00 -2.09 3.96
C GLU A 106 17.71 -0.59 4.12
N ILE A 107 16.45 -0.17 4.02
CA ILE A 107 16.08 1.26 4.07
C ILE A 107 15.91 1.80 5.49
N LYS A 108 15.75 0.92 6.48
CA LYS A 108 15.48 1.27 7.88
C LYS A 108 16.42 2.33 8.49
N PRO A 109 17.74 2.35 8.22
CA PRO A 109 18.61 3.41 8.73
C PRO A 109 18.24 4.83 8.27
N GLU A 110 17.55 4.93 7.13
CA GLU A 110 17.16 6.18 6.48
C GLU A 110 15.76 6.64 6.90
N VAL A 111 15.01 5.79 7.61
CA VAL A 111 13.65 6.07 8.11
C VAL A 111 13.73 6.74 9.47
N VAL A 112 13.13 7.93 9.59
CA VAL A 112 13.26 8.80 10.79
C VAL A 112 11.99 8.89 11.65
N THR A 113 11.02 8.01 11.42
CA THR A 113 9.67 8.05 12.03
C THR A 113 9.31 6.76 12.75
#